data_AF-W8EV29-F1
#
_entry.id   AF-W8EV29-F1
#
_cell.length_a   1.000
_cell.length_b   1.000
_cell.length_c   1.000
_cell.angle_alpha   90.00
_cell.angle_beta   90.00
_cell.angle_gamma   90.00
#
_symmetry.space_group_name_H-M   'P 1'
#
loop_
_entity.id
_entity.type
_entity.pdbx_description
1 polymer ?
#
loop_
_entity_poly.entity_id
_entity_poly.type
_entity_poly.pdbx_seq_one_letter_code
_entity_poly.pdbx_strand_id
1 'polypeptide(L)'
;MYSVISGIQEGLQVIIGLLLSRAFTFMSWLYRNPAWVFTALLLLVSGWFMIFPDIIPVNHGFGFEGAYFYKAVATDFYQTVFVRGVNSYSIQRILPFGLLHYTFRLLGLPFTDAAMLRYFELYNVVVAGLLVYYWHRISHLLHLNRAATWSGYLGLLLNFATLKYDTYVPFTYDRTALLVGLMSVYYHLARQPVRLLLTALVSLLVWPTAVYYNVCLLLLPPFLQANPQGNRPLSLLWAAASSLSLAGLCIGTVYVKHISLGMLVAPTEEALVPLSIALITAYCAFTQYTLARALLGSPQELWRIAEQVLWQSKTWGLVAVLVAAYLGLTRGLGTQGNEHLNGATFLVNVVYGAISRPLQAVVAHSNYYGLPVVLAMLHWRRVCNALRELGLGIGGLFVLLLLLSVNCETRQLANLLPVLVVVVAVVVQQLKPRPWAVAITAGLCLVQSKVWLRINDFDPTFGQPNDQFPLGDSAGNEYVWNSPFQAYWMNVGPWTSNQYLLWQTLILLLLLGLVRWLYGPARWSMPAAEVSETAKVTSGGRV
;
A
#
# COMPACT_ATOMS: atom_id res chain seq x y z
N MET A 1 -12.71 -21.57 -60.24
CA MET A 1 -13.16 -20.64 -59.17
C MET A 1 -13.20 -21.32 -57.81
N TYR A 2 -13.89 -22.47 -57.65
CA TYR A 2 -13.90 -23.23 -56.39
C TYR A 2 -12.51 -23.64 -55.86
N SER A 3 -11.60 -24.10 -56.73
CA SER A 3 -10.22 -24.47 -56.31
C SER A 3 -9.37 -23.30 -55.82
N VAL A 4 -9.65 -22.09 -56.32
CA VAL A 4 -8.94 -20.87 -55.90
C VAL A 4 -9.46 -20.39 -54.55
N ILE A 5 -10.79 -20.47 -54.32
CA ILE A 5 -11.40 -20.10 -53.04
C ILE A 5 -10.98 -21.08 -51.93
N SER A 6 -10.91 -22.39 -52.21
CA SER A 6 -10.44 -23.38 -51.24
C SER A 6 -8.97 -23.16 -50.87
N GLY A 7 -8.10 -22.87 -51.83
CA GLY A 7 -6.69 -22.56 -51.57
C GLY A 7 -6.47 -21.30 -50.74
N ILE A 8 -7.30 -20.26 -50.95
CA ILE A 8 -7.29 -19.05 -50.12
C ILE A 8 -7.76 -19.34 -48.69
N GLN A 9 -8.81 -20.16 -48.53
CA GLN A 9 -9.31 -20.56 -47.20
C GLN A 9 -8.29 -21.37 -46.41
N GLU A 10 -7.63 -22.35 -47.03
CA GLU A 10 -6.57 -23.14 -46.41
C GLU A 10 -5.36 -22.27 -46.02
N GLY A 11 -4.92 -21.39 -46.93
CA GLY A 11 -3.84 -20.43 -46.64
C GLY A 11 -4.19 -19.51 -45.47
N LEU A 12 -5.43 -19.02 -45.41
CA LEU A 12 -5.91 -18.17 -44.32
C LEU A 12 -5.96 -18.92 -42.98
N GLN A 13 -6.43 -20.17 -42.97
CA GLN A 13 -6.45 -21.00 -41.75
C GLN A 13 -5.05 -21.28 -41.20
N VAL A 14 -4.07 -21.55 -42.07
CA VAL A 14 -2.68 -21.75 -41.66
C VAL A 14 -2.09 -20.47 -41.07
N ILE A 15 -2.32 -19.31 -41.71
CA ILE A 15 -1.86 -18.02 -41.20
C ILE A 15 -2.48 -17.71 -39.83
N ILE A 16 -3.80 -17.90 -39.68
CA ILE A 16 -4.50 -17.69 -38.41
C ILE A 16 -3.95 -18.64 -37.33
N GLY A 17 -3.76 -19.92 -37.64
CA GLY A 17 -3.19 -20.90 -36.71
C GLY A 17 -1.79 -20.53 -36.23
N LEU A 18 -0.92 -20.07 -37.13
CA LEU A 18 0.42 -19.59 -36.80
C LEU A 18 0.40 -18.34 -35.92
N LEU A 19 -0.48 -17.38 -36.23
CA LEU A 19 -0.65 -16.17 -35.43
C LEU A 19 -1.16 -16.49 -34.02
N LEU A 20 -2.15 -17.38 -33.89
CA LEU A 20 -2.68 -17.82 -32.60
C LEU A 20 -1.64 -18.58 -31.77
N SER A 21 -0.85 -19.45 -32.39
CA SER A 21 0.23 -20.19 -31.71
C SER A 21 1.34 -19.25 -31.21
N ARG A 22 1.76 -18.28 -32.03
CA ARG A 22 2.73 -17.25 -31.63
C ARG A 22 2.18 -16.36 -30.52
N ALA A 23 0.92 -15.94 -30.63
CA ALA A 23 0.24 -15.15 -29.60
C ALA A 23 0.16 -15.93 -28.27
N PHE A 24 -0.20 -17.21 -28.30
CA PHE A 24 -0.24 -18.05 -27.10
C PHE A 24 1.14 -18.21 -26.47
N THR A 25 2.18 -18.42 -27.28
CA THR A 25 3.57 -18.52 -26.82
C THR A 25 4.02 -17.21 -26.16
N PHE A 26 3.74 -16.07 -26.78
CA PHE A 26 4.05 -14.75 -26.25
C PHE A 26 3.30 -14.45 -24.95
N MET A 27 2.00 -14.72 -24.90
CA MET A 27 1.19 -14.56 -23.68
C MET A 27 1.67 -15.47 -22.55
N SER A 28 2.08 -16.71 -22.86
CA SER A 28 2.71 -17.60 -21.89
C SER A 28 4.03 -17.03 -21.38
N TRP A 29 4.84 -16.44 -22.26
CA TRP A 29 6.09 -15.78 -21.87
C TRP A 29 5.86 -14.57 -20.98
N LEU A 30 4.90 -13.69 -21.30
CA LEU A 30 4.55 -12.54 -20.46
C LEU A 30 4.11 -12.99 -19.07
N TYR A 31 3.23 -14.00 -18.99
CA TYR A 31 2.77 -14.55 -17.73
C TYR A 31 3.91 -15.17 -16.89
N ARG A 32 4.92 -15.74 -17.54
CA ARG A 32 6.12 -16.32 -16.90
C ARG A 32 7.09 -15.26 -16.40
N ASN A 33 7.06 -14.05 -16.96
CA ASN A 33 8.05 -13.01 -16.76
C ASN A 33 7.42 -11.70 -16.26
N PRO A 34 6.69 -11.72 -15.11
CA PRO A 34 5.98 -10.53 -14.64
C PRO A 34 6.90 -9.33 -14.41
N ALA A 35 8.14 -9.54 -13.93
CA ALA A 35 9.11 -8.45 -13.72
C ALA A 35 9.27 -7.57 -14.98
N TRP A 36 9.51 -8.20 -16.13
CA TRP A 36 9.66 -7.50 -17.41
C TRP A 36 8.37 -6.78 -17.82
N VAL A 37 7.21 -7.41 -17.60
CA VAL A 37 5.91 -6.78 -17.91
C VAL A 37 5.70 -5.51 -17.10
N PHE A 38 5.94 -5.57 -15.79
CA PHE A 38 5.73 -4.42 -14.92
C PHE A 38 6.81 -3.33 -15.12
N THR A 39 8.06 -3.69 -15.42
CA THR A 39 9.06 -2.72 -15.85
C THR A 39 8.63 -2.00 -17.12
N ALA A 40 8.21 -2.73 -18.16
CA ALA A 40 7.75 -2.13 -19.41
C ALA A 40 6.52 -1.24 -19.20
N LEU A 41 5.53 -1.70 -18.43
CA LEU A 41 4.34 -0.93 -18.11
C LEU A 41 4.68 0.38 -17.39
N LEU A 42 5.56 0.34 -16.39
CA LEU A 42 5.98 1.52 -15.65
C LEU A 42 6.69 2.52 -16.56
N LEU A 43 7.60 2.07 -17.42
CA LEU A 43 8.29 2.93 -18.37
C LEU A 43 7.31 3.57 -19.36
N LEU A 44 6.34 2.80 -19.86
CA LEU A 44 5.32 3.31 -20.79
C LEU A 44 4.41 4.34 -20.11
N VAL A 45 3.89 4.05 -18.91
CA VAL A 45 3.01 4.96 -18.18
C VAL A 45 3.74 6.23 -17.74
N SER A 46 4.94 6.08 -17.16
CA SER A 46 5.73 7.25 -16.76
C SER A 46 6.18 8.07 -17.97
N GLY A 47 6.61 7.42 -19.06
CA GLY A 47 6.95 8.11 -20.31
C GLY A 47 5.74 8.85 -20.90
N TRP A 48 4.55 8.24 -20.87
CA TRP A 48 3.31 8.88 -21.30
C TRP A 48 3.02 10.16 -20.50
N PHE A 49 3.05 10.10 -19.16
CA PHE A 49 2.82 11.30 -18.33
C PHE A 49 3.96 12.32 -18.38
N MET A 50 5.18 11.90 -18.70
CA MET A 50 6.26 12.85 -18.96
C MET A 50 5.98 13.67 -20.23
N ILE A 51 5.45 13.05 -21.29
CA ILE A 51 5.13 13.70 -22.57
C ILE A 51 3.80 14.47 -22.49
N PHE A 52 2.79 13.88 -21.85
CA PHE A 52 1.44 14.42 -21.68
C PHE A 52 1.14 14.61 -20.19
N PRO A 53 1.73 15.65 -19.57
CA PRO A 53 1.62 15.84 -18.13
C PRO A 53 0.17 16.01 -17.68
N ASP A 54 -0.12 15.39 -16.55
CA ASP A 54 -1.31 15.61 -15.74
C ASP A 54 -0.79 15.76 -14.31
N ILE A 55 -0.24 16.94 -14.02
CA ILE A 55 0.40 17.28 -12.76
C ILE A 55 -0.54 18.21 -12.00
N ILE A 56 -0.62 18.05 -10.69
CA ILE A 56 -1.42 18.91 -9.82
C ILE A 56 -1.09 20.39 -10.08
N PRO A 57 -2.06 21.25 -10.42
CA PRO A 57 -1.76 22.66 -10.75
C PRO A 57 -1.38 23.49 -9.51
N VAL A 58 -1.69 22.99 -8.31
CA VAL A 58 -1.39 23.62 -7.01
C VAL A 58 0.08 23.95 -6.88
N ASN A 59 0.37 25.22 -6.54
CA ASN A 59 1.71 25.71 -6.26
C ASN A 59 2.72 25.32 -7.34
N HIS A 60 2.40 25.56 -8.61
CA HIS A 60 3.25 25.25 -9.77
C HIS A 60 3.67 23.78 -9.88
N GLY A 61 2.83 22.82 -9.49
CA GLY A 61 3.15 21.39 -9.57
C GLY A 61 3.69 20.75 -8.31
N PHE A 62 4.07 21.56 -7.30
CA PHE A 62 4.65 21.06 -6.06
C PHE A 62 3.61 20.57 -5.05
N GLY A 63 2.33 20.84 -5.28
CA GLY A 63 1.27 20.46 -4.36
C GLY A 63 1.39 21.17 -3.01
N PHE A 64 1.07 20.47 -1.93
CA PHE A 64 0.96 21.02 -0.58
C PHE A 64 2.33 21.11 0.12
N GLU A 65 2.69 20.11 0.94
CA GLU A 65 3.95 20.09 1.69
C GLU A 65 5.18 20.25 0.77
N GLY A 66 5.08 19.78 -0.47
CA GLY A 66 6.13 19.93 -1.48
C GLY A 66 6.50 21.39 -1.72
N ALA A 67 5.51 22.28 -1.87
CA ALA A 67 5.72 23.69 -2.13
C ALA A 67 6.17 24.47 -0.90
N TYR A 68 5.43 24.29 0.21
CA TYR A 68 5.63 25.12 1.41
C TYR A 68 6.90 24.79 2.16
N PHE A 69 7.38 23.55 2.05
CA PHE A 69 8.46 23.06 2.89
C PHE A 69 9.59 22.44 2.07
N TYR A 70 9.31 21.40 1.29
CA TYR A 70 10.37 20.60 0.68
C TYR A 70 11.05 21.24 -0.53
N LYS A 71 10.40 22.20 -1.21
CA LYS A 71 11.03 22.99 -2.27
C LYS A 71 12.22 23.80 -1.75
N ALA A 72 12.11 24.38 -0.56
CA ALA A 72 13.23 25.09 0.09
C ALA A 72 14.38 24.16 0.47
N VAL A 73 14.06 22.95 0.95
CA VAL A 73 15.07 21.90 1.23
C VAL A 73 15.79 21.48 -0.06
N ALA A 74 15.08 21.36 -1.17
CA ALA A 74 15.65 20.99 -2.46
C ALA A 74 16.56 22.10 -3.04
N THR A 75 16.18 23.38 -2.90
CA THR A 75 16.93 24.49 -3.48
C THR A 75 18.17 24.87 -2.67
N ASP A 76 18.06 24.91 -1.35
CA ASP A 76 19.15 25.28 -0.44
C ASP A 76 19.14 24.38 0.80
N PHE A 77 19.68 23.17 0.62
CA PHE A 77 19.66 22.12 1.63
C PHE A 77 20.39 22.54 2.91
N TYR A 78 21.60 23.11 2.78
CA TYR A 78 22.40 23.45 3.96
C TYR A 78 21.73 24.56 4.78
N GLN A 79 21.33 25.64 4.12
CA GLN A 79 20.71 26.77 4.82
C GLN A 79 19.37 26.37 5.44
N THR A 80 18.57 25.54 4.76
CA THR A 80 17.26 25.13 5.26
C THR A 80 17.37 24.11 6.40
N VAL A 81 18.22 23.09 6.25
CA VAL A 81 18.33 21.98 7.21
C VAL A 81 19.17 22.31 8.43
N PHE A 82 20.35 22.92 8.24
CA PHE A 82 21.30 23.12 9.33
C PHE A 82 21.29 24.52 9.93
N VAL A 83 20.92 25.56 9.16
CA VAL A 83 20.95 26.95 9.63
C VAL A 83 19.59 27.42 10.13
N ARG A 84 18.55 27.33 9.29
CA ARG A 84 17.16 27.66 9.68
C ARG A 84 16.56 26.58 10.56
N GLY A 85 16.97 25.34 10.32
CA GLY A 85 16.46 24.16 11.00
C GLY A 85 15.10 23.72 10.47
N VAL A 86 14.82 22.44 10.64
CA VAL A 86 13.60 21.77 10.17
C VAL A 86 12.90 21.15 11.35
N ASN A 87 11.57 21.24 11.41
CA ASN A 87 10.81 20.65 12.51
C ASN A 87 11.01 19.12 12.59
N SER A 88 10.80 18.54 13.78
CA SER A 88 11.10 17.12 14.05
C SER A 88 10.29 16.13 13.21
N TYR A 89 9.15 16.55 12.68
CA TYR A 89 8.30 15.74 11.80
C TYR A 89 8.80 15.76 10.36
N SER A 90 9.10 16.93 9.81
CA SER A 90 9.54 17.12 8.42
C SER A 90 10.98 16.68 8.17
N ILE A 91 11.86 16.70 9.20
CA ILE A 91 13.26 16.25 9.05
C ILE A 91 13.32 14.77 8.65
N GLN A 92 12.28 14.01 8.99
CA GLN A 92 12.20 12.58 8.70
C GLN A 92 11.77 12.26 7.26
N ARG A 93 11.70 13.26 6.37
CA ARG A 93 11.23 13.13 4.97
C ARG A 93 12.12 13.85 3.95
N ILE A 94 13.31 14.26 4.38
CA ILE A 94 14.18 15.14 3.58
C ILE A 94 15.00 14.39 2.51
N LEU A 95 15.12 13.05 2.59
CA LEU A 95 16.07 12.31 1.75
C LEU A 95 15.85 12.54 0.24
N PRO A 96 14.64 12.38 -0.34
CA PRO A 96 14.47 12.57 -1.78
C PRO A 96 14.84 13.99 -2.25
N PHE A 97 14.57 14.99 -1.42
CA PHE A 97 14.84 16.41 -1.71
C PHE A 97 16.32 16.76 -1.56
N GLY A 98 17.01 16.18 -0.58
CA GLY A 98 18.47 16.28 -0.46
C GLY A 98 19.19 15.64 -1.64
N LEU A 99 18.71 14.47 -2.11
CA LEU A 99 19.24 13.83 -3.32
C LEU A 99 19.09 14.72 -4.55
N LEU A 100 17.94 15.39 -4.71
CA LEU A 100 17.75 16.40 -5.76
C LEU A 100 18.80 17.51 -5.64
N HIS A 101 18.91 18.13 -4.46
CA HIS A 101 19.83 19.25 -4.23
C HIS A 101 21.26 18.93 -4.67
N TYR A 102 21.81 17.81 -4.16
CA TYR A 102 23.18 17.44 -4.47
C TYR A 102 23.36 16.99 -5.92
N THR A 103 22.35 16.38 -6.53
CA THR A 103 22.40 16.04 -7.97
C THR A 103 22.47 17.30 -8.83
N PHE A 104 21.64 18.31 -8.54
CA PHE A 104 21.61 19.56 -9.29
C PHE A 104 22.90 20.35 -9.13
N ARG A 105 23.44 20.40 -7.90
CA ARG A 105 24.75 21.03 -7.62
C ARG A 105 25.90 20.32 -8.34
N LEU A 106 25.92 18.99 -8.33
CA LEU A 106 26.96 18.19 -8.99
C LEU A 106 26.95 18.38 -10.51
N LEU A 107 25.76 18.46 -11.11
CA LEU A 107 25.58 18.59 -12.57
C LEU A 107 25.50 20.05 -13.05
N GLY A 108 25.54 21.03 -12.15
CA GLY A 108 25.38 22.45 -12.50
C GLY A 108 24.00 22.79 -13.07
N LEU A 109 22.95 22.03 -12.71
CA LEU A 109 21.60 22.26 -13.20
C LEU A 109 20.93 23.42 -12.45
N PRO A 110 20.15 24.28 -13.14
CA PRO A 110 19.40 25.33 -12.48
C PRO A 110 18.22 24.74 -11.69
N PHE A 111 17.94 25.30 -10.53
CA PHE A 111 16.80 24.93 -9.67
C PHE A 111 15.47 25.55 -10.16
N THR A 112 15.14 25.36 -11.44
CA THR A 112 13.85 25.79 -11.97
C THR A 112 12.74 24.80 -11.57
N ASP A 113 11.52 25.30 -11.45
CA ASP A 113 10.35 24.49 -11.07
C ASP A 113 10.17 23.28 -11.98
N ALA A 114 10.23 23.51 -13.30
CA ALA A 114 10.14 22.45 -14.29
C ALA A 114 11.25 21.42 -14.13
N ALA A 115 12.51 21.83 -13.95
CA ALA A 115 13.62 20.89 -13.79
C ALA A 115 13.47 20.01 -12.54
N MET A 116 13.05 20.60 -11.42
CA MET A 116 12.82 19.87 -10.18
C MET A 116 11.70 18.84 -10.30
N LEU A 117 10.58 19.18 -10.95
CA LEU A 117 9.48 18.25 -11.21
C LEU A 117 9.93 17.11 -12.14
N ARG A 118 10.66 17.42 -13.23
CA ARG A 118 11.20 16.40 -14.15
C ARG A 118 12.16 15.45 -13.45
N TYR A 119 13.00 15.95 -12.54
CA TYR A 119 13.85 15.11 -11.71
C TYR A 119 13.02 14.13 -10.89
N PHE A 120 11.95 14.59 -10.24
CA PHE A 120 11.10 13.72 -9.42
C PHE A 120 10.33 12.68 -10.23
N GLU A 121 9.88 13.01 -11.44
CA GLU A 121 9.29 12.02 -12.35
C GLU A 121 10.31 10.91 -12.70
N LEU A 122 11.55 11.27 -13.04
CA LEU A 122 12.62 10.30 -13.32
C LEU A 122 13.02 9.50 -12.07
N TYR A 123 13.16 10.17 -10.94
CA TYR A 123 13.43 9.55 -9.65
C TYR A 123 12.35 8.51 -9.32
N ASN A 124 11.08 8.84 -9.51
CA ASN A 124 9.97 7.92 -9.27
C ASN A 124 10.00 6.71 -10.21
N VAL A 125 10.50 6.84 -11.45
CA VAL A 125 10.75 5.70 -12.36
C VAL A 125 11.84 4.79 -11.80
N VAL A 126 12.96 5.37 -11.33
CA VAL A 126 14.06 4.59 -10.71
C VAL A 126 13.56 3.84 -9.47
N VAL A 127 12.83 4.52 -8.59
CA VAL A 127 12.25 3.91 -7.39
C VAL A 127 11.29 2.78 -7.77
N ALA A 128 10.47 2.96 -8.81
CA ALA A 128 9.57 1.91 -9.30
C ALA A 128 10.32 0.69 -9.86
N GLY A 129 11.44 0.90 -10.56
CA GLY A 129 12.34 -0.19 -10.97
C GLY A 129 12.92 -0.96 -9.78
N LEU A 130 13.30 -0.26 -8.71
CA LEU A 130 13.76 -0.88 -7.47
C LEU A 130 12.64 -1.65 -6.76
N LEU A 131 11.39 -1.15 -6.78
CA LEU A 131 10.23 -1.89 -6.29
C LEU A 131 10.04 -3.22 -7.06
N VAL A 132 10.15 -3.18 -8.39
CA VAL A 132 10.09 -4.39 -9.23
C VAL A 132 11.17 -5.39 -8.84
N TYR A 133 12.41 -4.90 -8.66
CA TYR A 133 13.55 -5.72 -8.26
C TYR A 133 13.31 -6.37 -6.89
N TYR A 134 13.03 -5.59 -5.84
CA TYR A 134 12.88 -6.15 -4.48
C TYR A 134 11.66 -7.06 -4.36
N TRP A 135 10.55 -6.74 -5.03
CA TRP A 135 9.40 -7.66 -5.07
C TRP A 135 9.76 -8.99 -5.74
N HIS A 136 10.48 -8.96 -6.86
CA HIS A 136 10.97 -10.16 -7.52
C HIS A 136 11.88 -11.00 -6.59
N ARG A 137 12.76 -10.34 -5.83
CA ARG A 137 13.62 -11.02 -4.85
C ARG A 137 12.82 -11.64 -3.71
N ILE A 138 11.78 -10.97 -3.20
CA ILE A 138 10.87 -11.51 -2.19
C ILE A 138 10.09 -12.71 -2.75
N SER A 139 9.58 -12.62 -3.98
CA SER A 139 8.80 -13.72 -4.56
C SER A 139 9.63 -14.98 -4.75
N HIS A 140 10.91 -14.84 -5.14
CA HIS A 140 11.86 -15.94 -5.18
C HIS A 140 12.22 -16.47 -3.80
N LEU A 141 12.46 -15.58 -2.83
CA LEU A 141 12.81 -15.95 -1.45
C LEU A 141 11.70 -16.77 -0.77
N LEU A 142 10.44 -16.40 -1.02
CA LEU A 142 9.27 -17.10 -0.48
C LEU A 142 8.78 -18.25 -1.37
N HIS A 143 9.48 -18.54 -2.48
CA HIS A 143 9.08 -19.56 -3.45
C HIS A 143 7.62 -19.41 -3.94
N LEU A 144 7.19 -18.17 -4.15
CA LEU A 144 5.83 -17.86 -4.59
C LEU A 144 5.59 -18.43 -6.00
N ASN A 145 4.39 -18.97 -6.22
CA ASN A 145 3.99 -19.33 -7.58
C ASN A 145 3.74 -18.08 -8.45
N ARG A 146 3.54 -18.28 -9.75
CA ARG A 146 3.36 -17.15 -10.70
C ARG A 146 2.17 -16.27 -10.33
N ALA A 147 1.03 -16.85 -9.99
CA ALA A 147 -0.16 -16.09 -9.62
C ALA A 147 0.08 -15.20 -8.39
N ALA A 148 0.73 -15.73 -7.35
CA ALA A 148 1.11 -14.97 -6.16
C ALA A 148 2.16 -13.88 -6.46
N THR A 149 3.11 -14.19 -7.34
CA THR A 149 4.08 -13.19 -7.81
C THR A 149 3.38 -12.04 -8.53
N TRP A 150 2.44 -12.35 -9.44
CA TRP A 150 1.61 -11.35 -10.12
C TRP A 150 0.78 -10.53 -9.14
N SER A 151 0.13 -11.15 -8.15
CA SER A 151 -0.73 -10.41 -7.22
C SER A 151 0.05 -9.37 -6.41
N GLY A 152 1.32 -9.62 -6.09
CA GLY A 152 2.11 -8.60 -5.41
C GLY A 152 2.60 -7.47 -6.31
N TYR A 153 2.88 -7.74 -7.59
CA TYR A 153 3.10 -6.65 -8.54
C TYR A 153 1.84 -5.79 -8.72
N LEU A 154 0.68 -6.43 -8.86
CA LEU A 154 -0.60 -5.71 -8.93
C LEU A 154 -0.83 -4.87 -7.67
N GLY A 155 -0.56 -5.45 -6.50
CA GLY A 155 -0.72 -4.77 -5.22
C GLY A 155 0.23 -3.59 -4.99
N LEU A 156 1.48 -3.69 -5.44
CA LEU A 156 2.49 -2.64 -5.24
C LEU A 156 2.47 -1.56 -6.32
N LEU A 157 2.17 -1.92 -7.58
CA LEU A 157 2.40 -1.04 -8.74
C LEU A 157 1.12 -0.65 -9.48
N LEU A 158 0.08 -1.47 -9.41
CA LEU A 158 -1.15 -1.30 -10.19
C LEU A 158 -2.33 -0.86 -9.31
N ASN A 159 -2.11 0.21 -8.55
CA ASN A 159 -3.10 0.83 -7.68
C ASN A 159 -3.08 2.37 -7.88
N PHE A 160 -4.03 3.08 -7.28
CA PHE A 160 -4.12 4.54 -7.43
C PHE A 160 -2.88 5.25 -6.87
N ALA A 161 -2.39 4.83 -5.69
CA ALA A 161 -1.22 5.42 -5.05
C ALA A 161 -0.01 5.49 -5.99
N THR A 162 0.34 4.35 -6.58
CA THR A 162 1.55 4.24 -7.40
C THR A 162 1.32 4.67 -8.83
N LEU A 163 0.26 4.23 -9.48
CA LEU A 163 0.13 4.45 -10.92
C LEU A 163 -0.45 5.82 -11.28
N LYS A 164 -1.19 6.46 -10.35
CA LYS A 164 -1.85 7.74 -10.60
C LYS A 164 -1.40 8.86 -9.68
N TYR A 165 -1.37 8.63 -8.37
CA TYR A 165 -1.08 9.69 -7.40
C TYR A 165 0.37 10.16 -7.51
N ASP A 166 1.34 9.24 -7.52
CA ASP A 166 2.76 9.58 -7.66
C ASP A 166 3.12 10.22 -9.02
N THR A 167 2.32 10.01 -10.07
CA THR A 167 2.50 10.71 -11.36
C THR A 167 1.84 12.09 -11.35
N TYR A 168 0.72 12.23 -10.63
CA TYR A 168 -0.02 13.48 -10.51
C TYR A 168 0.62 14.46 -9.52
N VAL A 169 1.23 13.94 -8.44
CA VAL A 169 1.97 14.71 -7.43
C VAL A 169 3.42 14.17 -7.38
N PRO A 170 4.23 14.43 -8.41
CA PRO A 170 5.56 13.81 -8.54
C PRO A 170 6.52 14.23 -7.41
N PHE A 171 6.39 15.45 -6.90
CA PHE A 171 7.22 16.02 -5.85
C PHE A 171 6.81 15.53 -4.44
N THR A 172 6.81 14.21 -4.25
CA THR A 172 6.42 13.53 -3.01
C THR A 172 7.44 12.47 -2.60
N TYR A 173 7.33 11.98 -1.36
CA TYR A 173 8.23 10.98 -0.77
C TYR A 173 7.55 9.61 -0.57
N ASP A 174 6.26 9.47 -0.93
CA ASP A 174 5.44 8.27 -0.68
C ASP A 174 5.99 7.01 -1.35
N ARG A 175 6.38 7.09 -2.63
CA ARG A 175 6.97 5.94 -3.34
C ARG A 175 8.30 5.50 -2.72
N THR A 176 9.07 6.45 -2.18
CA THR A 176 10.31 6.14 -1.46
C THR A 176 10.00 5.44 -0.15
N ALA A 177 8.95 5.86 0.57
CA ALA A 177 8.48 5.19 1.78
C ALA A 177 8.04 3.75 1.51
N LEU A 178 7.33 3.52 0.40
CA LEU A 178 6.98 2.19 -0.09
C LEU A 178 8.22 1.34 -0.36
N LEU A 179 9.24 1.91 -1.03
CA LEU A 179 10.49 1.21 -1.33
C LEU A 179 11.25 0.81 -0.07
N VAL A 180 11.49 1.74 0.86
CA VAL A 180 12.24 1.43 2.09
C VAL A 180 11.48 0.42 2.96
N GLY A 181 10.14 0.48 3.00
CA GLY A 181 9.32 -0.55 3.63
C GLY A 181 9.53 -1.92 2.99
N LEU A 182 9.51 -2.00 1.65
CA LEU A 182 9.72 -3.27 0.93
C LEU A 182 11.13 -3.82 1.11
N MET A 183 12.15 -2.96 1.12
CA MET A 183 13.54 -3.32 1.41
C MET A 183 13.67 -3.87 2.83
N SER A 184 13.05 -3.24 3.82
CA SER A 184 13.06 -3.72 5.20
C SER A 184 12.36 -5.08 5.34
N VAL A 185 11.21 -5.31 4.69
CA VAL A 185 10.60 -6.66 4.62
C VAL A 185 11.57 -7.66 3.99
N TYR A 186 12.17 -7.31 2.85
CA TYR A 186 13.10 -8.19 2.14
C TYR A 186 14.28 -8.60 3.03
N TYR A 187 14.98 -7.65 3.63
CA TYR A 187 16.16 -7.94 4.46
C TYR A 187 15.79 -8.66 5.76
N HIS A 188 14.60 -8.38 6.31
CA HIS A 188 14.06 -9.15 7.42
C HIS A 188 13.84 -10.62 7.02
N LEU A 189 13.08 -10.89 5.97
CA LEU A 189 12.81 -12.25 5.49
C LEU A 189 14.09 -12.98 5.05
N ALA A 190 15.04 -12.25 4.46
CA ALA A 190 16.34 -12.78 4.02
C ALA A 190 17.32 -12.99 5.17
N ARG A 191 16.94 -12.69 6.42
CA ARG A 191 17.77 -12.83 7.63
C ARG A 191 19.07 -12.03 7.57
N GLN A 192 19.01 -10.80 7.07
CA GLN A 192 20.16 -9.89 6.90
C GLN A 192 20.04 -8.67 7.83
N PRO A 193 20.24 -8.82 9.16
CA PRO A 193 19.94 -7.78 10.15
C PRO A 193 20.78 -6.52 9.99
N VAL A 194 22.03 -6.63 9.51
CA VAL A 194 22.88 -5.46 9.25
C VAL A 194 22.35 -4.65 8.08
N ARG A 195 21.94 -5.29 6.98
CA ARG A 195 21.33 -4.60 5.83
C ARG A 195 19.95 -4.04 6.18
N LEU A 196 19.21 -4.71 7.05
CA LEU A 196 17.99 -4.17 7.66
C LEU A 196 18.29 -2.90 8.48
N LEU A 197 19.33 -2.90 9.33
CA LEU A 197 19.73 -1.69 10.06
C LEU A 197 20.13 -0.55 9.12
N LEU A 198 20.94 -0.82 8.09
CA LEU A 198 21.33 0.21 7.11
C LEU A 198 20.10 0.79 6.40
N THR A 199 19.16 -0.06 5.99
CA THR A 199 17.88 0.37 5.41
C THR A 199 17.06 1.18 6.42
N ALA A 200 17.04 0.76 7.69
CA ALA A 200 16.33 1.43 8.77
C ALA A 200 16.88 2.85 8.99
N LEU A 201 18.20 3.03 9.03
CA LEU A 201 18.84 4.33 9.16
C LEU A 201 18.49 5.27 8.00
N VAL A 202 18.50 4.77 6.76
CA VAL A 202 18.06 5.53 5.59
C VAL A 202 16.58 5.89 5.69
N SER A 203 15.75 4.95 6.15
CA SER A 203 14.30 5.15 6.26
C SER A 203 13.88 6.21 7.28
N LEU A 204 14.73 6.51 8.28
CA LEU A 204 14.51 7.61 9.22
C LEU A 204 14.43 8.99 8.52
N LEU A 205 15.05 9.13 7.35
CA LEU A 205 15.04 10.34 6.53
C LEU A 205 13.95 10.32 5.44
N VAL A 206 13.16 9.25 5.38
CA VAL A 206 12.10 9.04 4.38
C VAL A 206 10.71 9.06 5.01
N TRP A 207 10.52 8.41 6.16
CA TRP A 207 9.20 8.24 6.74
C TRP A 207 9.18 8.19 8.28
N PRO A 208 8.30 8.94 8.96
CA PRO A 208 8.30 9.02 10.42
C PRO A 208 8.05 7.71 11.17
N THR A 209 7.14 6.86 10.66
CA THR A 209 6.82 5.59 11.33
C THR A 209 7.86 4.49 11.07
N ALA A 210 8.89 4.77 10.27
CA ALA A 210 9.89 3.77 9.91
C ALA A 210 10.74 3.30 11.10
N VAL A 211 10.89 4.12 12.15
CA VAL A 211 11.59 3.70 13.38
C VAL A 211 10.86 2.53 14.04
N TYR A 212 9.55 2.66 14.29
CA TYR A 212 8.74 1.61 14.92
C TYR A 212 8.69 0.36 14.06
N TYR A 213 8.57 0.56 12.75
CA TYR A 213 8.59 -0.50 11.75
C TYR A 213 9.86 -1.35 11.84
N ASN A 214 11.04 -0.70 11.79
CA ASN A 214 12.31 -1.40 11.76
C ASN A 214 12.73 -1.94 13.12
N VAL A 215 12.37 -1.28 14.23
CA VAL A 215 12.58 -1.83 15.58
C VAL A 215 11.83 -3.15 15.73
N CYS A 216 10.57 -3.22 15.27
CA CYS A 216 9.79 -4.46 15.29
C CYS A 216 10.48 -5.58 14.51
N LEU A 217 10.93 -5.31 13.27
CA LEU A 217 11.60 -6.31 12.43
C LEU A 217 13.00 -6.73 12.91
N LEU A 218 13.71 -5.84 13.61
CA LEU A 218 15.00 -6.16 14.22
C LEU A 218 14.80 -7.04 15.45
N LEU A 219 13.89 -6.67 16.36
CA LEU A 219 13.63 -7.38 17.62
C LEU A 219 12.98 -8.76 17.42
N LEU A 220 12.10 -8.88 16.43
CA LEU A 220 11.34 -10.11 16.17
C LEU A 220 11.85 -10.77 14.90
N PRO A 221 12.85 -11.68 14.95
CA PRO A 221 13.42 -12.29 13.75
C PRO A 221 12.41 -13.19 13.01
N PRO A 222 12.59 -13.44 11.69
CA PRO A 222 11.59 -14.10 10.85
C PRO A 222 11.33 -15.58 11.21
N PHE A 223 12.25 -16.23 11.93
CA PHE A 223 12.09 -17.61 12.40
C PHE A 223 11.32 -17.71 13.73
N LEU A 224 11.09 -16.57 14.39
CA LEU A 224 10.38 -16.54 15.66
C LEU A 224 8.89 -16.73 15.38
N GLN A 225 8.40 -17.91 15.72
CA GLN A 225 7.00 -18.29 15.62
C GLN A 225 6.54 -18.73 17.01
N ALA A 226 5.35 -18.30 17.42
CA ALA A 226 4.66 -18.91 18.53
C ALA A 226 3.84 -20.09 18.00
N ASN A 227 3.75 -21.17 18.76
CA ASN A 227 2.80 -22.25 18.56
C ASN A 227 1.42 -21.75 19.02
N PRO A 228 0.53 -21.38 18.08
CA PRO A 228 -0.73 -20.81 18.45
C PRO A 228 -1.65 -21.92 18.94
N GLN A 229 -1.58 -22.20 20.24
CA GLN A 229 -2.56 -23.04 20.93
C GLN A 229 -3.89 -22.32 21.15
N GLY A 230 -4.05 -21.12 20.59
CA GLY A 230 -5.30 -20.37 20.69
C GLY A 230 -5.59 -20.01 22.14
N ASN A 231 -4.78 -19.12 22.72
CA ASN A 231 -5.04 -18.59 24.05
C ASN A 231 -6.21 -17.60 24.00
N ARG A 232 -7.44 -18.12 24.13
CA ARG A 232 -8.68 -17.33 24.07
C ARG A 232 -8.71 -16.17 25.09
N PRO A 233 -8.40 -16.36 26.39
CA PRO A 233 -8.50 -15.27 27.35
C PRO A 233 -7.50 -14.15 27.05
N LEU A 234 -6.26 -14.48 26.70
CA LEU A 234 -5.28 -13.46 26.34
C LEU A 234 -5.65 -12.73 25.04
N SER A 235 -6.15 -13.46 24.04
CA SER A 235 -6.60 -12.84 22.79
C SER A 235 -7.79 -11.90 23.01
N LEU A 236 -8.70 -12.26 23.92
CA LEU A 236 -9.83 -11.41 24.31
C LEU A 236 -9.35 -10.18 25.06
N LEU A 237 -8.41 -10.33 26.00
CA LEU A 237 -7.82 -9.22 26.74
C LEU A 237 -7.09 -8.25 25.80
N TRP A 238 -6.29 -8.76 24.87
CA TRP A 238 -5.62 -7.96 23.85
C TRP A 238 -6.62 -7.18 22.99
N ALA A 239 -7.63 -7.87 22.46
CA ALA A 239 -8.67 -7.25 21.65
C ALA A 239 -9.44 -6.17 22.43
N ALA A 240 -9.86 -6.47 23.65
CA ALA A 240 -10.55 -5.53 24.52
C ALA A 240 -9.67 -4.32 24.88
N ALA A 241 -8.40 -4.53 25.25
CA ALA A 241 -7.49 -3.44 25.58
C ALA A 241 -7.26 -2.52 24.38
N SER A 242 -6.98 -3.08 23.20
CA SER A 242 -6.74 -2.30 21.98
C SER A 242 -7.99 -1.55 21.51
N SER A 243 -9.16 -2.20 21.51
CA SER A 243 -10.41 -1.58 21.06
C SER A 243 -10.95 -0.54 22.04
N LEU A 244 -10.88 -0.78 23.35
CA LEU A 244 -11.28 0.19 24.37
C LEU A 244 -10.33 1.39 24.43
N SER A 245 -9.03 1.18 24.20
CA SER A 245 -8.07 2.29 24.09
C SER A 245 -8.40 3.19 22.90
N LEU A 246 -8.71 2.61 21.74
CA LEU A 246 -9.13 3.36 20.56
C LEU A 246 -10.47 4.08 20.81
N ALA A 247 -11.47 3.39 21.38
CA ALA A 247 -12.76 3.98 21.71
C ALA A 247 -12.63 5.15 22.69
N GLY A 248 -11.86 4.96 23.76
CA GLY A 248 -11.58 6.00 24.76
C GLY A 248 -10.84 7.19 24.17
N LEU A 249 -9.89 6.95 23.26
CA LEU A 249 -9.22 7.99 22.51
C LEU A 249 -10.21 8.79 21.65
N CYS A 250 -11.06 8.11 20.87
CA CYS A 250 -12.09 8.76 20.06
C CYS A 250 -13.06 9.59 20.91
N ILE A 251 -13.57 9.02 22.00
CA ILE A 251 -14.49 9.70 22.92
C ILE A 251 -13.82 10.91 23.57
N GLY A 252 -12.57 10.76 24.03
CA GLY A 252 -11.81 11.83 24.66
C GLY A 252 -11.52 13.00 23.71
N THR A 253 -11.14 12.71 22.47
CA THR A 253 -10.87 13.76 21.47
C THR A 253 -12.14 14.54 21.12
N VAL A 254 -13.26 13.85 20.90
CA VAL A 254 -14.52 14.47 20.45
C VAL A 254 -15.26 15.16 21.57
N TYR A 255 -15.56 14.42 22.65
CA TYR A 255 -16.53 14.85 23.66
C TYR A 255 -15.87 15.55 24.85
N VAL A 256 -14.57 15.35 25.09
CA VAL A 256 -13.87 15.96 26.23
C VAL A 256 -13.02 17.15 25.79
N LYS A 257 -12.24 16.99 24.72
CA LYS A 257 -11.32 18.05 24.27
C LYS A 257 -11.96 19.04 23.30
N HIS A 258 -13.14 18.74 22.75
CA HIS A 258 -13.84 19.57 21.75
C HIS A 258 -12.90 20.11 20.67
N ILE A 259 -11.95 19.29 20.22
CA ILE A 259 -11.03 19.71 19.18
C ILE A 259 -11.89 19.91 17.93
N SER A 260 -11.94 21.10 17.36
CA SER A 260 -12.40 21.21 15.99
C SER A 260 -11.18 20.99 15.12
N LEU A 261 -11.21 19.99 14.25
CA LEU A 261 -10.22 19.99 13.18
C LEU A 261 -10.48 21.24 12.35
N GLY A 262 -9.39 21.92 11.99
CA GLY A 262 -9.43 23.02 11.05
C GLY A 262 -10.15 22.62 9.76
N MET A 263 -10.59 23.65 9.04
CA MET A 263 -11.55 23.66 7.92
C MET A 263 -11.23 22.78 6.70
N LEU A 264 -10.20 21.94 6.78
CA LEU A 264 -9.63 21.23 5.64
C LEU A 264 -10.14 19.79 5.48
N VAL A 265 -10.84 19.17 6.44
CA VAL A 265 -11.33 17.77 6.32
C VAL A 265 -12.83 17.77 6.06
N ALA A 266 -13.39 16.69 5.48
CA ALA A 266 -14.84 16.65 5.25
C ALA A 266 -15.62 16.77 6.56
N PRO A 267 -16.80 17.42 6.51
CA PRO A 267 -17.62 17.58 7.69
C PRO A 267 -17.89 16.23 8.31
N THR A 268 -17.74 16.18 9.64
CA THR A 268 -18.10 15.00 10.41
C THR A 268 -19.62 14.90 10.44
N GLU A 269 -20.15 13.73 10.11
CA GLU A 269 -21.59 13.47 10.22
C GLU A 269 -21.92 13.26 11.71
N GLU A 270 -22.17 14.34 12.44
CA GLU A 270 -22.33 14.33 13.91
C GLU A 270 -23.33 13.26 14.39
N ALA A 271 -24.46 13.12 13.68
CA ALA A 271 -25.48 12.12 13.96
C ALA A 271 -24.98 10.66 13.86
N LEU A 272 -23.92 10.42 13.08
CA LEU A 272 -23.33 9.10 12.86
C LEU A 272 -22.07 8.84 13.69
N VAL A 273 -21.53 9.83 14.41
CA VAL A 273 -20.30 9.66 15.21
C VAL A 273 -20.40 8.48 16.19
N PRO A 274 -21.48 8.30 16.98
CA PRO A 274 -21.59 7.13 17.86
C PRO A 274 -21.53 5.80 17.10
N LEU A 275 -22.16 5.73 15.91
CA LEU A 275 -22.12 4.56 15.05
C LEU A 275 -20.70 4.33 14.49
N SER A 276 -20.00 5.39 14.06
CA SER A 276 -18.60 5.30 13.61
C SER A 276 -17.69 4.75 14.71
N ILE A 277 -17.81 5.26 15.93
CA ILE A 277 -17.05 4.79 17.10
C ILE A 277 -17.37 3.31 17.38
N ALA A 278 -18.64 2.93 17.38
CA ALA A 278 -19.05 1.54 17.61
C ALA A 278 -18.47 0.58 16.55
N LEU A 279 -18.57 0.96 15.27
CA LEU A 279 -18.10 0.13 14.16
C LEU A 279 -16.57 0.04 14.10
N ILE A 280 -15.83 1.12 14.35
CA ILE A 280 -14.37 1.06 14.37
C ILE A 280 -13.86 0.28 15.58
N THR A 281 -14.55 0.39 16.72
CA THR A 281 -14.27 -0.42 17.91
C THR A 281 -14.52 -1.90 17.63
N ALA A 282 -15.63 -2.25 16.96
CA ALA A 282 -15.93 -3.62 16.55
C ALA A 282 -14.92 -4.16 15.54
N TYR A 283 -14.52 -3.33 14.56
CA TYR A 283 -13.47 -3.65 13.60
C TYR A 283 -12.13 -3.95 14.31
N CYS A 284 -11.71 -3.08 15.22
CA CYS A 284 -10.49 -3.24 15.99
C CYS A 284 -10.58 -4.51 16.87
N ALA A 285 -11.66 -4.68 17.62
CA ALA A 285 -11.86 -5.87 18.46
C ALA A 285 -11.81 -7.17 17.63
N PHE A 286 -12.50 -7.23 16.50
CA PHE A 286 -12.51 -8.41 15.63
C PHE A 286 -11.13 -8.73 15.04
N THR A 287 -10.48 -7.73 14.45
CA THR A 287 -9.17 -7.91 13.80
C THR A 287 -8.10 -8.25 14.83
N GLN A 288 -8.03 -7.53 15.94
CA GLN A 288 -7.06 -7.76 16.99
C GLN A 288 -7.30 -9.09 17.72
N TYR A 289 -8.55 -9.51 17.95
CA TYR A 289 -8.86 -10.82 18.51
C TYR A 289 -8.39 -11.95 17.60
N THR A 290 -8.72 -11.88 16.31
CA THR A 290 -8.40 -12.95 15.36
C THR A 290 -6.91 -13.03 15.04
N LEU A 291 -6.21 -11.90 15.01
CA LEU A 291 -4.75 -11.86 14.91
C LEU A 291 -4.08 -12.39 16.17
N ALA A 292 -4.51 -11.96 17.36
CA ALA A 292 -3.98 -12.46 18.62
C ALA A 292 -4.16 -13.97 18.74
N ARG A 293 -5.32 -14.50 18.31
CA ARG A 293 -5.57 -15.95 18.24
C ARG A 293 -4.63 -16.68 17.28
N ALA A 294 -4.16 -16.01 16.23
CA ALA A 294 -3.31 -16.59 15.21
C ALA A 294 -1.81 -16.50 15.55
N LEU A 295 -1.42 -15.46 16.30
CA LEU A 295 -0.02 -15.10 16.57
C LEU A 295 0.41 -15.33 18.01
N LEU A 296 -0.50 -15.22 19.00
CA LEU A 296 -0.16 -15.38 20.41
C LEU A 296 -0.26 -16.84 20.83
N GLY A 297 0.84 -17.32 21.43
CA GLY A 297 0.92 -18.62 22.09
C GLY A 297 0.31 -18.63 23.49
N SER A 298 0.66 -19.66 24.27
CA SER A 298 0.36 -19.69 25.71
C SER A 298 1.16 -18.60 26.46
N PRO A 299 0.75 -18.16 27.66
CA PRO A 299 1.52 -17.17 28.43
C PRO A 299 2.95 -17.62 28.70
N GLN A 300 3.16 -18.92 28.94
CA GLN A 300 4.49 -19.51 29.13
C GLN A 300 5.34 -19.42 27.86
N GLU A 301 4.74 -19.61 26.70
CA GLU A 301 5.44 -19.47 25.42
C GLU A 301 5.77 -18.01 25.11
N LEU A 302 4.85 -17.09 25.36
CA LEU A 302 5.12 -15.65 25.21
C LEU A 302 6.22 -15.19 26.15
N TRP A 303 6.27 -15.73 27.37
CA TRP A 303 7.38 -15.47 28.30
C TRP A 303 8.71 -15.99 27.74
N ARG A 304 8.75 -17.21 27.20
CA ARG A 304 9.95 -17.76 26.53
C ARG A 304 10.37 -16.93 25.33
N ILE A 305 9.42 -16.45 24.54
CA ILE A 305 9.69 -15.56 23.41
C ILE A 305 10.26 -14.22 23.90
N ALA A 306 9.65 -13.63 24.92
CA ALA A 306 10.14 -12.39 25.52
C ALA A 306 11.56 -12.57 26.06
N GLU A 307 11.82 -13.67 26.76
CA GLU A 307 13.16 -14.04 27.22
C GLU A 307 14.13 -14.16 26.04
N GLN A 308 13.79 -14.91 24.99
CA GLN A 308 14.61 -15.03 23.78
C GLN A 308 14.89 -13.67 23.11
N VAL A 309 13.94 -12.74 23.09
CA VAL A 309 14.14 -11.39 22.55
C VAL A 309 15.06 -10.58 23.47
N LEU A 310 14.87 -10.64 24.79
CA LEU A 310 15.68 -9.91 25.77
C LEU A 310 17.15 -10.37 25.79
N TRP A 311 17.42 -11.65 25.59
CA TRP A 311 18.79 -12.19 25.59
C TRP A 311 19.55 -12.00 24.26
N GLN A 312 18.94 -11.42 23.21
CA GLN A 312 19.61 -11.12 21.94
C GLN A 312 20.43 -9.82 22.01
N SER A 313 21.54 -9.83 22.77
CA SER A 313 22.38 -8.65 22.99
C SER A 313 22.81 -7.94 21.70
N LYS A 314 23.15 -8.70 20.64
CA LYS A 314 23.52 -8.14 19.33
C LYS A 314 22.36 -7.36 18.70
N THR A 315 21.14 -7.90 18.75
CA THR A 315 19.94 -7.25 18.21
C THR A 315 19.63 -5.96 18.96
N TRP A 316 19.72 -5.97 20.29
CA TRP A 316 19.55 -4.76 21.11
C TRP A 316 20.60 -3.69 20.81
N GLY A 317 21.84 -4.08 20.50
CA GLY A 317 22.85 -3.16 19.99
C GLY A 317 22.43 -2.45 18.70
N LEU A 318 21.89 -3.19 17.73
CA LEU A 318 21.37 -2.61 16.48
C LEU A 318 20.17 -1.68 16.71
N VAL A 319 19.25 -2.08 17.59
CA VAL A 319 18.09 -1.28 17.99
C VAL A 319 18.52 0.00 18.71
N ALA A 320 19.49 -0.09 19.61
CA ALA A 320 20.03 1.07 20.30
C ALA A 320 20.67 2.06 19.31
N VAL A 321 21.42 1.58 18.33
CA VAL A 321 21.96 2.42 17.24
C VAL A 321 20.85 3.12 16.46
N LEU A 322 19.80 2.38 16.09
CA LEU A 322 18.66 2.96 15.35
C LEU A 322 17.91 4.02 16.18
N VAL A 323 17.64 3.73 17.46
CA VAL A 323 16.97 4.66 18.37
C VAL A 323 17.84 5.89 18.63
N ALA A 324 19.15 5.72 18.83
CA ALA A 324 20.07 6.84 18.99
C ALA A 324 20.13 7.71 17.73
N ALA A 325 20.15 7.12 16.54
CA ALA A 325 20.08 7.85 15.28
C ALA A 325 18.75 8.61 15.12
N TYR A 326 17.62 7.98 15.49
CA TYR A 326 16.31 8.63 15.49
C TYR A 326 16.25 9.83 16.44
N LEU A 327 16.78 9.68 17.66
CA LEU A 327 16.84 10.77 18.64
C LEU A 327 17.80 11.87 18.17
N GLY A 328 18.97 11.51 17.64
CA GLY A 328 19.90 12.48 17.05
C GLY A 328 19.27 13.27 15.90
N LEU A 329 18.51 12.60 15.04
CA LEU A 329 17.80 13.23 13.93
C LEU A 329 16.68 14.16 14.44
N THR A 330 15.80 13.68 15.30
CA THR A 330 14.58 14.40 15.70
C THR A 330 14.79 15.42 16.81
N ARG A 331 15.75 15.20 17.72
CA ARG A 331 16.06 16.09 18.84
C ARG A 331 17.33 16.92 18.62
N GLY A 332 18.30 16.37 17.88
CA GLY A 332 19.56 17.06 17.59
C GLY A 332 19.46 17.98 16.38
N LEU A 333 18.95 17.46 15.24
CA LEU A 333 18.79 18.23 14.01
C LEU A 333 17.38 18.85 13.86
N GLY A 334 16.37 18.20 14.43
CA GLY A 334 15.00 18.70 14.44
C GLY A 334 14.84 19.91 15.38
N THR A 335 14.31 21.03 14.87
CA THR A 335 13.94 22.17 15.70
C THR A 335 12.60 21.92 16.38
N GLN A 336 12.49 22.31 17.66
CA GLN A 336 11.22 22.23 18.42
C GLN A 336 10.31 23.45 18.19
N GLY A 337 10.31 24.00 16.97
CA GLY A 337 9.46 25.14 16.61
C GLY A 337 7.97 24.78 16.57
N ASN A 338 7.14 25.68 16.03
CA ASN A 338 5.71 25.42 15.80
C ASN A 338 5.54 24.27 14.78
N GLU A 339 5.58 23.03 15.27
CA GLU A 339 5.31 21.85 14.47
C GLU A 339 3.87 21.94 13.98
N HIS A 340 3.69 22.16 12.67
CA HIS A 340 2.35 22.12 12.06
C HIS A 340 1.67 20.77 12.28
N LEU A 341 2.45 19.69 12.47
CA LEU A 341 2.01 18.33 12.75
C LEU A 341 2.92 17.69 13.81
N ASN A 342 2.63 17.92 15.08
CA ASN A 342 3.25 17.14 16.16
C ASN A 342 2.53 15.79 16.34
N GLY A 343 3.09 14.90 17.18
CA GLY A 343 2.51 13.58 17.43
C GLY A 343 1.07 13.62 17.98
N ALA A 344 0.70 14.65 18.74
CA ALA A 344 -0.66 14.83 19.23
C ALA A 344 -1.62 15.21 18.09
N THR A 345 -1.24 16.15 17.22
CA THR A 345 -1.99 16.51 16.01
C THR A 345 -2.14 15.32 15.07
N PHE A 346 -1.09 14.51 14.90
CA PHE A 346 -1.17 13.27 14.13
C PHE A 346 -2.22 12.31 14.72
N LEU A 347 -2.19 12.09 16.04
CA LEU A 347 -3.15 11.22 16.70
C LEU A 347 -4.59 11.74 16.59
N VAL A 348 -4.77 13.06 16.70
CA VAL A 348 -6.04 13.73 16.44
C VAL A 348 -6.50 13.46 15.01
N ASN A 349 -5.65 13.65 14.00
CA ASN A 349 -5.99 13.37 12.60
C ASN A 349 -6.40 11.90 12.39
N VAL A 350 -5.71 10.95 13.02
CA VAL A 350 -6.07 9.52 13.00
C VAL A 350 -7.46 9.29 13.58
N VAL A 351 -7.77 9.90 14.73
CA VAL A 351 -9.09 9.78 15.37
C VAL A 351 -10.18 10.36 14.48
N TYR A 352 -10.01 11.58 13.98
CA TYR A 352 -11.00 12.20 13.10
C TYR A 352 -11.25 11.41 11.84
N GLY A 353 -10.17 10.94 11.19
CA GLY A 353 -10.29 10.09 10.01
C GLY A 353 -11.02 8.78 10.28
N ALA A 354 -11.00 8.29 11.52
CA ALA A 354 -11.69 7.07 11.94
C ALA A 354 -13.18 7.28 12.25
N ILE A 355 -13.57 8.45 12.75
CA ILE A 355 -14.93 8.71 13.23
C ILE A 355 -15.78 9.56 12.28
N SER A 356 -15.15 10.27 11.33
CA SER A 356 -15.81 11.24 10.45
C SER A 356 -17.07 10.67 9.83
N ARG A 357 -16.96 9.44 9.28
CA ARG A 357 -18.05 8.65 8.71
C ARG A 357 -17.87 7.15 8.98
N PRO A 358 -18.97 6.40 9.16
CA PRO A 358 -18.89 4.96 9.45
C PRO A 358 -18.04 4.17 8.45
N LEU A 359 -17.00 3.49 8.95
CA LEU A 359 -16.13 2.60 8.17
C LEU A 359 -15.50 3.23 6.90
N GLN A 360 -15.40 4.56 6.83
CA GLN A 360 -14.82 5.28 5.69
C GLN A 360 -13.41 4.81 5.36
N ALA A 361 -12.60 4.48 6.37
CA ALA A 361 -11.25 3.99 6.19
C ALA A 361 -11.20 2.70 5.34
N VAL A 362 -12.16 1.78 5.48
CA VAL A 362 -12.21 0.55 4.68
C VAL A 362 -12.37 0.86 3.19
N VAL A 363 -13.23 1.82 2.87
CA VAL A 363 -13.48 2.27 1.49
C VAL A 363 -12.25 3.02 0.96
N ALA A 364 -11.68 3.93 1.75
CA ALA A 364 -10.50 4.71 1.38
C ALA A 364 -9.30 3.80 1.07
N HIS A 365 -8.98 2.85 1.95
CA HIS A 365 -7.87 1.90 1.74
C HIS A 365 -8.09 1.03 0.50
N SER A 366 -9.32 0.57 0.29
CA SER A 366 -9.67 -0.22 -0.88
C SER A 366 -9.58 0.58 -2.17
N ASN A 367 -10.00 1.85 -2.17
CA ASN A 367 -9.93 2.72 -3.34
C ASN A 367 -8.48 3.13 -3.67
N TYR A 368 -7.65 3.35 -2.64
CA TYR A 368 -6.29 3.85 -2.80
C TYR A 368 -5.27 2.74 -3.12
N TYR A 369 -5.29 1.63 -2.36
CA TYR A 369 -4.38 0.49 -2.55
C TYR A 369 -4.97 -0.67 -3.37
N GLY A 370 -6.28 -0.76 -3.51
CA GLY A 370 -6.92 -1.73 -4.42
C GLY A 370 -6.89 -3.18 -3.93
N LEU A 371 -6.41 -4.06 -4.81
CA LEU A 371 -6.47 -5.51 -4.68
C LEU A 371 -6.00 -6.10 -3.34
N PRO A 372 -4.88 -5.65 -2.73
CA PRO A 372 -4.42 -6.24 -1.47
C PRO A 372 -5.44 -6.12 -0.35
N VAL A 373 -6.15 -5.00 -0.26
CA VAL A 373 -7.18 -4.78 0.76
C VAL A 373 -8.38 -5.71 0.52
N VAL A 374 -8.85 -5.78 -0.73
CA VAL A 374 -9.98 -6.64 -1.14
C VAL A 374 -9.70 -8.11 -0.85
N LEU A 375 -8.52 -8.63 -1.22
CA LEU A 375 -8.13 -10.02 -0.96
C LEU A 375 -7.97 -10.31 0.53
N ALA A 376 -7.40 -9.36 1.30
CA ALA A 376 -7.27 -9.52 2.74
C ALA A 376 -8.64 -9.62 3.44
N MET A 377 -9.61 -8.80 3.02
CA MET A 377 -10.98 -8.85 3.53
C MET A 377 -11.68 -10.17 3.21
N LEU A 378 -11.62 -10.63 1.95
CA LEU A 378 -12.29 -11.86 1.51
C LEU A 378 -11.72 -13.14 2.13
N HIS A 379 -10.41 -13.14 2.39
CA HIS A 379 -9.68 -14.33 2.80
C HIS A 379 -9.02 -14.16 4.16
N TRP A 380 -9.66 -13.42 5.07
CA TRP A 380 -9.17 -13.10 6.41
C TRP A 380 -8.61 -14.30 7.19
N ARG A 381 -9.28 -15.45 7.17
CA ARG A 381 -8.77 -16.68 7.82
C ARG A 381 -7.43 -17.13 7.24
N ARG A 382 -7.24 -17.03 5.92
CA ARG A 382 -5.97 -17.36 5.26
C ARG A 382 -4.92 -16.29 5.52
N VAL A 383 -5.30 -15.02 5.65
CA VAL A 383 -4.41 -13.94 6.11
C VAL A 383 -3.81 -14.30 7.47
N CYS A 384 -4.63 -14.70 8.44
CA CYS A 384 -4.15 -15.14 9.75
C CYS A 384 -3.19 -16.35 9.66
N ASN A 385 -3.46 -17.31 8.77
CA ASN A 385 -2.57 -18.45 8.56
C ASN A 385 -1.24 -18.02 7.90
N ALA A 386 -1.29 -17.16 6.88
CA ALA A 386 -0.12 -16.62 6.21
C ALA A 386 0.77 -15.83 7.18
N LEU A 387 0.18 -15.04 8.08
CA LEU A 387 0.93 -14.32 9.11
C LEU A 387 1.65 -15.25 10.09
N ARG A 388 1.02 -16.38 10.43
CA ARG A 388 1.66 -17.43 11.25
C ARG A 388 2.86 -18.05 10.53
N GLU A 389 2.72 -18.34 9.24
CA GLU A 389 3.80 -18.87 8.39
C GLU A 389 4.96 -17.86 8.25
N LEU A 390 4.64 -16.57 8.13
CA LEU A 390 5.62 -15.48 7.97
C LEU A 390 6.30 -15.05 9.27
N GLY A 391 5.79 -15.48 10.44
CA GLY A 391 6.41 -15.24 11.75
C GLY A 391 5.99 -13.95 12.45
N LEU A 392 6.42 -13.81 13.71
CA LEU A 392 5.97 -12.74 14.61
C LEU A 392 6.41 -11.34 14.18
N GLY A 393 7.53 -11.18 13.47
CA GLY A 393 7.96 -9.86 12.97
C GLY A 393 6.96 -9.27 11.98
N ILE A 394 6.62 -10.03 10.94
CA ILE A 394 5.57 -9.64 9.97
C ILE A 394 4.20 -9.56 10.67
N GLY A 395 3.89 -10.50 11.57
CA GLY A 395 2.68 -10.48 12.39
C GLY A 395 2.50 -9.19 13.19
N GLY A 396 3.55 -8.75 13.90
CA GLY A 396 3.54 -7.53 14.71
C GLY A 396 3.39 -6.26 13.86
N LEU A 397 4.03 -6.21 12.70
CA LEU A 397 3.80 -5.11 11.75
C LEU A 397 2.38 -5.09 11.19
N PHE A 398 1.79 -6.27 10.94
CA PHE A 398 0.42 -6.36 10.47
C PHE A 398 -0.58 -5.92 11.55
N VAL A 399 -0.30 -6.21 12.82
CA VAL A 399 -1.04 -5.64 13.97
C VAL A 399 -0.99 -4.11 13.94
N LEU A 400 0.22 -3.54 13.80
CA LEU A 400 0.40 -2.08 13.72
C LEU A 400 -0.34 -1.48 12.50
N LEU A 401 -0.25 -2.14 11.34
CA LEU A 401 -0.97 -1.74 10.13
C LEU A 401 -2.47 -1.62 10.38
N LEU A 402 -3.11 -2.59 11.05
CA LEU A 402 -4.56 -2.55 11.28
C LEU A 402 -4.99 -1.53 12.34
N LEU A 403 -4.14 -1.30 13.35
CA LEU A 403 -4.37 -0.24 14.33
C LEU A 403 -4.30 1.14 13.66
N LEU A 404 -3.34 1.34 12.74
CA LEU A 404 -3.20 2.60 12.00
C LEU A 404 -4.19 2.73 10.84
N SER A 405 -4.71 1.62 10.30
CA SER A 405 -5.69 1.63 9.21
C SER A 405 -7.06 2.12 9.63
N VAL A 406 -7.27 2.46 10.90
CA VAL A 406 -8.46 3.21 11.30
C VAL A 406 -8.45 4.63 10.73
N ASN A 407 -7.27 5.18 10.45
CA ASN A 407 -7.14 6.42 9.70
C ASN A 407 -7.55 6.20 8.24
N CYS A 408 -8.37 7.09 7.68
CA CYS A 408 -8.74 7.07 6.27
C CYS A 408 -7.71 7.77 5.36
N GLU A 409 -6.71 8.47 5.89
CA GLU A 409 -5.59 9.01 5.10
C GLU A 409 -4.59 7.91 4.71
N THR A 410 -4.98 7.09 3.74
CA THR A 410 -4.30 5.83 3.38
C THR A 410 -2.81 5.99 3.06
N ARG A 411 -2.40 7.11 2.45
CA ARG A 411 -0.99 7.36 2.10
C ARG A 411 -0.05 7.32 3.31
N GLN A 412 -0.55 7.58 4.52
CA GLN A 412 0.23 7.50 5.76
C GLN A 412 0.76 6.08 6.06
N LEU A 413 0.20 5.06 5.39
CA LEU A 413 0.58 3.66 5.51
C LEU A 413 1.51 3.17 4.40
N ALA A 414 2.10 4.07 3.59
CA ALA A 414 2.89 3.69 2.41
C ALA A 414 4.03 2.70 2.73
N ASN A 415 4.75 2.91 3.85
CA ASN A 415 5.81 2.00 4.30
C ASN A 415 5.31 0.64 4.83
N LEU A 416 4.02 0.53 5.19
CA LEU A 416 3.39 -0.69 5.68
C LEU A 416 2.68 -1.51 4.58
N LEU A 417 2.35 -0.90 3.43
CA LEU A 417 1.77 -1.60 2.28
C LEU A 417 2.55 -2.88 1.88
N PRO A 418 3.90 -2.92 1.89
CA PRO A 418 4.66 -4.13 1.57
C PRO A 418 4.31 -5.33 2.45
N VAL A 419 3.99 -5.10 3.73
CA VAL A 419 3.57 -6.15 4.67
C VAL A 419 2.25 -6.75 4.21
N LEU A 420 1.26 -5.90 3.89
CA LEU A 420 -0.03 -6.34 3.37
C LEU A 420 0.12 -7.13 2.07
N VAL A 421 0.95 -6.64 1.15
CA VAL A 421 1.17 -7.28 -0.15
C VAL A 421 1.81 -8.66 0.01
N VAL A 422 2.85 -8.80 0.83
CA VAL A 422 3.50 -10.10 1.07
C VAL A 422 2.50 -11.11 1.63
N VAL A 423 1.72 -10.70 2.63
CA VAL A 423 0.71 -11.57 3.27
C VAL A 423 -0.35 -12.01 2.26
N VAL A 424 -0.87 -11.07 1.46
CA VAL A 424 -1.87 -11.37 0.42
C VAL A 424 -1.29 -12.28 -0.67
N ALA A 425 -0.03 -12.11 -1.05
CA ALA A 425 0.60 -12.98 -2.03
C ALA A 425 0.70 -14.43 -1.55
N VAL A 426 1.02 -14.65 -0.27
CA VAL A 426 0.98 -15.98 0.35
C VAL A 426 -0.46 -16.54 0.35
N VAL A 427 -1.47 -15.71 0.61
CA VAL A 427 -2.88 -16.11 0.48
C VAL A 427 -3.24 -16.52 -0.97
N VAL A 428 -2.79 -15.77 -1.96
CA VAL A 428 -3.00 -16.10 -3.39
C VAL A 428 -2.28 -17.39 -3.78
N GLN A 429 -1.10 -17.66 -3.21
CA GLN A 429 -0.39 -18.92 -3.42
C GLN A 429 -1.23 -20.12 -2.98
N GLN A 430 -1.93 -20.01 -1.84
CA GLN A 430 -2.82 -21.04 -1.33
C GLN A 430 -4.10 -21.19 -2.18
N LEU A 431 -4.55 -20.10 -2.81
CA LEU A 431 -5.73 -20.08 -3.69
C LEU A 431 -5.50 -20.74 -5.04
N LYS A 432 -4.26 -20.67 -5.56
CA LYS A 432 -3.87 -21.20 -6.89
C LYS A 432 -4.85 -20.78 -8.00
N PRO A 433 -5.13 -19.46 -8.17
CA PRO A 433 -6.08 -19.01 -9.18
C PRO A 433 -5.58 -19.35 -10.58
N ARG A 434 -6.53 -19.50 -11.51
CA ARG A 434 -6.22 -19.75 -12.92
C ARG A 434 -5.54 -18.52 -13.55
N PRO A 435 -4.66 -18.68 -14.55
CA PRO A 435 -3.97 -17.55 -15.19
C PRO A 435 -4.92 -16.47 -15.75
N TRP A 436 -6.07 -16.87 -16.31
CA TRP A 436 -7.06 -15.90 -16.81
C TRP A 436 -7.68 -15.06 -15.68
N ALA A 437 -7.85 -15.62 -14.48
CA ALA A 437 -8.36 -14.87 -13.33
C ALA A 437 -7.37 -13.79 -12.89
N VAL A 438 -6.06 -14.10 -12.95
CA VAL A 438 -5.00 -13.12 -12.73
C VAL A 438 -5.04 -12.02 -13.80
N ALA A 439 -5.24 -12.38 -15.08
CA ALA A 439 -5.34 -11.40 -16.17
C ALA A 439 -6.55 -10.47 -16.01
N ILE A 440 -7.73 -10.99 -15.68
CA ILE A 440 -8.92 -10.17 -15.40
C ILE A 440 -8.68 -9.28 -14.19
N THR A 441 -8.07 -9.82 -13.13
CA THR A 441 -7.72 -9.03 -11.94
C THR A 441 -6.76 -7.88 -12.28
N ALA A 442 -5.78 -8.12 -13.17
CA ALA A 442 -4.89 -7.08 -13.64
C ALA A 442 -5.63 -5.97 -14.39
N GLY A 443 -6.58 -6.33 -15.26
CA GLY A 443 -7.47 -5.36 -15.92
C GLY A 443 -8.29 -4.53 -14.93
N LEU A 444 -8.86 -5.17 -13.91
CA LEU A 444 -9.61 -4.48 -12.85
C LEU A 444 -8.72 -3.50 -12.05
N CYS A 445 -7.50 -3.93 -11.71
CA CYS A 445 -6.53 -3.08 -11.01
C CYS A 445 -6.13 -1.87 -11.87
N LEU A 446 -5.96 -2.05 -13.19
CA LEU A 446 -5.68 -0.95 -14.11
C LEU A 446 -6.83 0.07 -14.14
N VAL A 447 -8.08 -0.40 -14.22
CA VAL A 447 -9.26 0.48 -14.17
C VAL A 447 -9.34 1.20 -12.82
N GLN A 448 -9.18 0.47 -11.72
CA GLN A 448 -9.27 1.00 -10.35
C GLN A 448 -8.15 2.00 -10.03
N SER A 449 -6.97 1.84 -10.64
CA SER A 449 -5.85 2.77 -10.48
C SER A 449 -6.16 4.17 -11.00
N LYS A 450 -7.18 4.31 -11.88
CA LYS A 450 -7.56 5.57 -12.53
C LYS A 450 -6.41 6.23 -13.30
N VAL A 451 -5.43 5.45 -13.76
CA VAL A 451 -4.36 5.94 -14.63
C VAL A 451 -4.90 6.57 -15.92
N TRP A 452 -6.05 6.10 -16.39
CA TRP A 452 -6.77 6.61 -17.56
C TRP A 452 -7.49 7.95 -17.30
N LEU A 453 -7.71 8.32 -16.04
CA LEU A 453 -8.43 9.54 -15.66
C LEU A 453 -7.44 10.71 -15.68
N ARG A 454 -7.63 11.68 -16.58
CA ARG A 454 -6.90 12.95 -16.52
C ARG A 454 -7.63 13.87 -15.57
N ILE A 455 -7.03 14.13 -14.41
CA ILE A 455 -7.69 14.88 -13.33
C ILE A 455 -7.85 16.35 -13.74
N ASN A 456 -6.86 16.90 -14.45
CA ASN A 456 -6.90 18.29 -14.91
C ASN A 456 -7.96 18.54 -16.00
N ASP A 457 -8.46 17.51 -16.69
CA ASP A 457 -9.48 17.67 -17.73
C ASP A 457 -10.88 17.99 -17.15
N PHE A 458 -11.09 17.86 -15.83
CA PHE A 458 -12.38 18.09 -15.17
C PHE A 458 -12.66 19.57 -14.86
N ASP A 459 -11.65 20.43 -14.83
CA ASP A 459 -11.84 21.88 -14.67
C ASP A 459 -11.04 22.65 -15.74
N PRO A 460 -11.71 23.39 -16.64
CA PRO A 460 -11.02 24.17 -17.67
C PRO A 460 -10.19 25.33 -17.11
N THR A 461 -10.33 25.70 -15.82
CA THR A 461 -9.48 26.72 -15.20
C THR A 461 -8.14 26.17 -14.69
N PHE A 462 -7.99 24.84 -14.56
CA PHE A 462 -6.78 24.21 -14.04
C PHE A 462 -5.53 24.58 -14.86
N GLY A 463 -4.57 25.21 -14.18
CA GLY A 463 -3.25 25.56 -14.75
C GLY A 463 -3.10 27.01 -15.22
N GLN A 464 -4.08 27.88 -14.98
CA GLN A 464 -3.88 29.33 -15.15
C GLN A 464 -2.95 29.90 -14.05
N PRO A 465 -2.15 30.95 -14.32
CA PRO A 465 -1.18 31.50 -13.36
C PRO A 465 -1.75 31.97 -12.01
N ASN A 466 -3.06 32.24 -11.96
CA ASN A 466 -3.78 32.67 -10.75
C ASN A 466 -4.79 31.63 -10.25
N ASP A 467 -4.71 30.40 -10.76
CA ASP A 467 -5.64 29.34 -10.41
C ASP A 467 -5.31 28.82 -9.02
N GLN A 468 -6.03 29.34 -8.02
CA GLN A 468 -6.05 28.74 -6.71
C GLN A 468 -6.92 27.50 -6.85
N PHE A 469 -6.29 26.33 -6.93
CA PHE A 469 -6.97 25.08 -6.56
C PHE A 469 -7.73 25.41 -5.27
N PRO A 470 -9.07 25.31 -5.22
CA PRO A 470 -9.86 25.90 -4.15
C PRO A 470 -9.69 25.06 -2.89
N LEU A 471 -8.57 25.29 -2.22
CA LEU A 471 -8.37 25.04 -0.81
C LEU A 471 -9.11 26.19 -0.17
N GLY A 472 -10.42 26.04 -0.06
CA GLY A 472 -11.28 27.12 0.41
C GLY A 472 -10.69 27.81 1.64
N ASP A 473 -10.50 29.12 1.55
CA ASP A 473 -9.99 29.93 2.67
C ASP A 473 -11.02 30.04 3.82
N SER A 474 -12.22 29.48 3.65
CA SER A 474 -13.36 29.59 4.55
C SER A 474 -14.01 28.25 4.90
N ALA A 475 -14.45 28.14 6.15
CA ALA A 475 -15.31 27.07 6.64
C ALA A 475 -16.57 26.99 5.79
N GLY A 476 -16.89 25.81 5.27
CA GLY A 476 -18.12 25.58 4.51
C GLY A 476 -18.01 25.74 3.00
N ASN A 477 -16.79 25.80 2.43
CA ASN A 477 -16.66 25.76 0.97
C ASN A 477 -17.06 24.38 0.42
N GLU A 478 -18.34 24.28 0.04
CA GLU A 478 -18.98 23.15 -0.65
C GLU A 478 -18.19 22.65 -1.88
N TYR A 479 -17.31 23.49 -2.42
CA TYR A 479 -16.51 23.23 -3.61
C TYR A 479 -15.62 21.99 -3.51
N VAL A 480 -14.92 21.74 -2.39
CA VAL A 480 -14.09 20.53 -2.24
C VAL A 480 -14.94 19.26 -2.35
N TRP A 481 -16.21 19.33 -1.95
CA TRP A 481 -17.13 18.20 -1.84
C TRP A 481 -17.90 17.89 -3.14
N ASN A 482 -17.84 18.80 -4.10
CA ASN A 482 -18.58 18.73 -5.35
C ASN A 482 -17.66 18.41 -6.54
N SER A 483 -18.29 17.97 -7.64
CA SER A 483 -17.62 17.93 -8.95
C SER A 483 -17.31 19.37 -9.37
N PRO A 484 -16.14 19.67 -9.97
CA PRO A 484 -15.12 18.74 -10.46
C PRO A 484 -14.03 18.31 -9.45
N PHE A 485 -13.90 18.97 -8.30
CA PHE A 485 -12.77 18.77 -7.37
C PHE A 485 -12.66 17.36 -6.79
N GLN A 486 -13.79 16.66 -6.68
CA GLN A 486 -13.79 15.26 -6.29
C GLN A 486 -13.03 14.34 -7.28
N ALA A 487 -12.72 14.75 -8.52
CA ALA A 487 -11.84 13.98 -9.41
C ALA A 487 -10.49 13.66 -8.74
N TYR A 488 -9.94 14.61 -7.98
CA TYR A 488 -8.77 14.40 -7.13
C TYR A 488 -9.17 13.84 -5.75
N TRP A 489 -10.01 14.56 -5.01
CA TRP A 489 -10.27 14.31 -3.59
C TRP A 489 -11.06 13.04 -3.29
N MET A 490 -11.79 12.48 -4.26
CA MET A 490 -12.46 11.20 -4.05
C MET A 490 -11.45 10.11 -3.69
N ASN A 491 -10.18 10.26 -4.06
CA ASN A 491 -9.16 9.26 -3.78
C ASN A 491 -8.38 9.49 -2.49
N VAL A 492 -8.61 10.59 -1.77
CA VAL A 492 -7.90 10.90 -0.53
C VAL A 492 -8.91 10.88 0.60
N GLY A 493 -8.87 9.82 1.42
CA GLY A 493 -9.95 9.44 2.32
C GLY A 493 -10.62 10.59 3.09
N PRO A 494 -9.89 11.40 3.89
CA PRO A 494 -10.49 12.45 4.69
C PRO A 494 -11.26 13.51 3.87
N TRP A 495 -10.97 13.61 2.58
CA TRP A 495 -11.53 14.59 1.64
C TRP A 495 -12.52 14.02 0.62
N THR A 496 -12.84 12.73 0.69
CA THR A 496 -13.92 12.15 -0.14
C THR A 496 -15.26 12.73 0.30
N SER A 497 -16.14 13.14 -0.62
CA SER A 497 -17.50 13.57 -0.26
C SER A 497 -18.45 12.38 -0.07
N ASN A 498 -19.61 12.59 0.57
CA ASN A 498 -20.54 11.50 0.88
C ASN A 498 -21.04 10.76 -0.36
N GLN A 499 -21.36 11.50 -1.42
CA GLN A 499 -21.82 10.92 -2.67
C GLN A 499 -20.76 10.00 -3.29
N TYR A 500 -19.50 10.46 -3.35
CA TYR A 500 -18.41 9.65 -3.88
C TYR A 500 -18.04 8.48 -2.96
N LEU A 501 -18.17 8.65 -1.65
CA LEU A 501 -17.99 7.56 -0.68
C LEU A 501 -19.01 6.43 -0.91
N LEU A 502 -20.28 6.78 -1.18
CA LEU A 502 -21.31 5.79 -1.52
C LEU A 502 -20.99 5.08 -2.85
N TRP A 503 -20.58 5.83 -3.89
CA TRP A 503 -20.17 5.23 -5.16
C TRP A 503 -19.00 4.26 -4.99
N GLN A 504 -17.98 4.65 -4.23
CA GLN A 504 -16.82 3.80 -3.95
C GLN A 504 -17.19 2.59 -3.10
N THR A 505 -18.16 2.72 -2.20
CA THR A 505 -18.70 1.59 -1.43
C THR A 505 -19.36 0.57 -2.37
N LEU A 506 -20.19 1.02 -3.32
CA LEU A 506 -20.81 0.15 -4.32
C LEU A 506 -19.75 -0.55 -5.19
N ILE A 507 -18.74 0.20 -5.65
CA ILE A 507 -17.61 -0.36 -6.42
C ILE A 507 -16.86 -1.40 -5.60
N LEU A 508 -16.60 -1.14 -4.32
CA LEU A 508 -15.95 -2.09 -3.41
C LEU A 508 -16.77 -3.38 -3.27
N LEU A 509 -18.09 -3.28 -3.07
CA LEU A 509 -18.97 -4.45 -2.98
C LEU A 509 -18.96 -5.29 -4.27
N LEU A 510 -18.98 -4.63 -5.43
CA LEU A 510 -18.86 -5.30 -6.73
C LEU A 510 -17.49 -5.99 -6.89
N LEU A 511 -16.40 -5.31 -6.50
CA LEU A 511 -15.06 -5.89 -6.53
C LEU A 511 -14.93 -7.09 -5.59
N LEU A 512 -15.51 -7.03 -4.39
CA LEU A 512 -15.55 -8.16 -3.46
C LEU A 512 -16.28 -9.36 -4.07
N GLY A 513 -17.43 -9.15 -4.71
CA GLY A 513 -18.18 -10.20 -5.40
C GLY A 513 -17.40 -10.82 -6.57
N LEU A 514 -16.81 -9.98 -7.42
CA LEU A 514 -16.08 -10.39 -8.62
C LEU A 514 -14.78 -11.12 -8.26
N VAL A 515 -13.98 -10.58 -7.35
CA VAL A 515 -12.74 -11.22 -6.89
C VAL A 515 -13.05 -12.53 -6.19
N ARG A 516 -14.10 -12.62 -5.38
CA ARG A 516 -14.54 -13.89 -4.78
C ARG A 516 -14.89 -14.94 -5.83
N TRP A 517 -15.54 -14.55 -6.93
CA TRP A 517 -15.84 -15.45 -8.04
C TRP A 517 -14.57 -15.91 -8.77
N LEU A 518 -13.66 -14.97 -9.09
CA LEU A 518 -12.40 -15.23 -9.78
C LEU A 518 -11.46 -16.17 -9.00
N TYR A 519 -11.42 -16.02 -7.68
CA TYR A 519 -10.57 -16.80 -6.76
C TYR A 519 -11.33 -17.91 -6.03
N GLY A 520 -12.58 -18.19 -6.43
CA GLY A 520 -13.37 -19.28 -5.89
C GLY A 520 -12.74 -20.65 -6.20
N PRO A 521 -13.00 -21.68 -5.38
CA PRO A 521 -12.60 -23.04 -5.72
C PRO A 521 -13.17 -23.38 -7.10
N ALA A 522 -12.33 -23.94 -7.98
CA ALA A 522 -12.75 -24.34 -9.32
C ALA A 522 -13.93 -25.31 -9.21
N ARG A 523 -15.16 -24.82 -9.39
CA ARG A 523 -16.40 -25.59 -9.17
C ARG A 523 -16.61 -26.74 -10.16
N TRP A 524 -15.68 -26.99 -11.06
CA TRP A 524 -15.81 -27.99 -12.12
C TRP A 524 -14.72 -29.05 -11.97
N SER A 525 -14.87 -29.92 -10.99
CA SER A 525 -14.79 -31.33 -11.35
C SER A 525 -16.08 -31.59 -12.13
N MET A 526 -15.98 -31.69 -13.46
CA MET A 526 -16.97 -32.49 -14.20
C MET A 526 -17.17 -33.75 -13.34
N PRO A 527 -18.41 -34.19 -13.05
CA PRO A 527 -18.58 -35.55 -12.57
C PRO A 527 -17.74 -36.38 -13.52
N ALA A 528 -16.73 -37.08 -12.98
CA ALA A 528 -15.99 -38.04 -13.77
C ALA A 528 -17.10 -38.85 -14.41
N ALA A 529 -17.31 -38.67 -15.72
CA ALA A 529 -18.30 -39.42 -16.44
C ALA A 529 -17.98 -40.84 -16.02
N GLU A 530 -18.93 -41.46 -15.33
CA GLU A 530 -18.88 -42.88 -15.04
C GLU A 530 -18.45 -43.48 -16.35
N VAL A 531 -17.18 -43.89 -16.43
CA VAL A 531 -16.73 -44.81 -17.43
C VAL A 531 -17.40 -46.08 -16.97
N SER A 532 -18.67 -46.18 -17.36
CA SER A 532 -19.52 -47.31 -17.16
C SER A 532 -18.83 -48.47 -17.85
N GLU A 533 -18.28 -49.36 -17.04
CA GLU A 533 -18.81 -50.72 -17.00
C GLU A 533 -19.20 -51.30 -18.37
N THR A 534 -18.27 -51.33 -19.31
CA THR A 534 -18.36 -52.17 -20.52
C THR A 534 -17.02 -52.84 -20.82
N ALA A 535 -16.52 -53.57 -19.82
CA ALA A 535 -15.59 -54.68 -20.06
C ALA A 535 -15.80 -55.79 -19.01
N LYS A 536 -17.05 -56.27 -18.92
CA LYS A 536 -17.30 -57.69 -18.60
C LYS A 536 -17.25 -58.47 -19.92
N VAL A 537 -16.84 -59.73 -19.80
CA VAL A 537 -16.96 -60.85 -20.76
C VAL A 537 -15.72 -61.12 -21.64
N THR A 538 -14.83 -61.97 -21.10
CA THR A 538 -14.45 -63.29 -21.67
C THR A 538 -13.57 -63.98 -20.61
N SER A 539 -14.15 -64.77 -19.71
CA SER A 539 -14.37 -66.22 -19.84
C SER A 539 -13.08 -67.05 -20.01
N GLY A 540 -12.72 -67.81 -18.96
CA GLY A 540 -12.30 -69.21 -19.14
C GLY A 540 -10.89 -69.58 -18.68
N GLY A 541 -10.84 -70.45 -17.66
CA GLY A 541 -9.91 -71.59 -17.66
C GLY A 541 -9.01 -71.79 -16.44
N ARG A 542 -9.37 -72.78 -15.59
CA ARG A 542 -8.58 -73.94 -15.08
C ARG A 542 -7.05 -73.74 -14.89
N VAL A 543 -6.36 -74.21 -13.85
CA VAL A 543 -6.47 -75.33 -12.88
C VAL A 543 -5.84 -74.86 -11.56
#